data_AF-F9Q5P3-F1
#
_entry.id   AF-F9Q5P3-F1
#
_cell.length_a   1.000
_cell.length_b   1.000
_cell.length_c   1.000
_cell.angle_alpha   90.00
_cell.angle_beta   90.00
_cell.angle_gamma   90.00
#
_symmetry.space_group_name_H-M   'P 1'
#
loop_
_entity.id
_entity.type
_entity.pdbx_description
1 polymer ?
#
loop_
_entity_poly.entity_id
_entity_poly.type
_entity_poly.pdbx_seq_one_letter_code
_entity_poly.pdbx_strand_id
1 'polypeptide(L)'
;MLKGTAKLSLLAVTLSVLSSGCALADWAKNQQSQPVAQQIDLSKLSPEERAKVEAEIAEDQKRLAAEKQAMLEMSLIHEIGEQQLQFKPLLAKLYADNKYQLLWQDKAAERQFLRDYAAFVASGISKRSGQSLEAIQQSEQLGGLTYDVLLTDAFLDYLYYAKNVSQQAQRWLYGSNGYKAQQPTAEQLNEWQTATQNKQLLEFVNSLSGTNRLYHQTLAALPSMISASGLSANGKKLALNAQRLRVIPDFQDGIFVNIPSYQLKYYRDGKVLLDSRVIVGKNARRTPVMYSRLSNVVVNPPWNAPTRLINEDILPKLKQDPGYALAHNYSILDSRGNVIDPYSIDWSSIGNKFPYRIRQAAGDSALGSYKFNMPSSDAIYLHDTPNHALFDKKDRALSSGCVRVDKSSQLADILLQEAGWSKDKINSVLASKKQRLRQFALMIRYFYIM
;
A
#
# COMPACT_ATOMS: atom_id res chain seq x y z
N MET A 1 -66.52 -24.14 -2.15
CA MET A 1 -65.47 -25.07 -2.63
C MET A 1 -64.25 -24.22 -2.96
N LEU A 2 -63.08 -24.23 -2.31
CA LEU A 2 -62.52 -24.79 -1.07
C LEU A 2 -61.33 -23.84 -0.79
N LYS A 3 -61.44 -22.96 0.22
CA LYS A 3 -60.59 -22.91 1.43
C LYS A 3 -59.08 -22.75 1.21
N GLY A 4 -58.50 -21.71 1.83
CA GLY A 4 -57.07 -21.64 2.17
C GLY A 4 -56.45 -20.27 1.93
N THR A 5 -56.80 -19.21 2.67
CA THR A 5 -55.95 -18.72 3.77
C THR A 5 -54.44 -18.92 3.57
N ALA A 6 -53.77 -17.89 3.05
CA ALA A 6 -52.48 -17.50 3.57
C ALA A 6 -52.48 -15.97 3.66
N LYS A 7 -53.14 -15.44 4.70
CA LYS A 7 -52.59 -14.26 5.35
C LYS A 7 -51.16 -14.65 5.68
N LEU A 8 -50.16 -14.09 5.00
CA LEU A 8 -48.81 -14.06 5.52
C LEU A 8 -48.80 -13.12 6.73
N SER A 9 -49.48 -13.55 7.80
CA SER A 9 -49.03 -13.28 9.15
C SER A 9 -47.86 -14.24 9.40
N LEU A 10 -46.77 -14.02 8.68
CA LEU A 10 -45.49 -14.50 9.17
C LEU A 10 -45.20 -13.63 10.39
N LEU A 11 -44.86 -14.27 11.49
CA LEU A 11 -44.63 -13.67 12.80
C LEU A 11 -43.53 -12.59 12.69
N ALA A 12 -43.90 -11.40 12.22
CA ALA A 12 -43.19 -10.19 12.55
C ALA A 12 -43.32 -10.12 14.08
N VAL A 13 -42.19 -10.20 14.77
CA VAL A 13 -42.13 -9.68 16.13
C VAL A 13 -42.46 -8.20 15.97
N THR A 14 -43.75 -7.85 16.07
CA THR A 14 -44.20 -6.47 16.08
C THR A 14 -43.55 -5.82 17.28
N LEU A 15 -42.75 -4.81 16.97
CA LEU A 15 -41.85 -4.07 17.85
C LEU A 15 -42.60 -3.19 18.88
N SER A 16 -43.71 -3.66 19.45
CA SER A 16 -44.59 -2.86 20.31
C SER A 16 -44.46 -3.13 21.81
N VAL A 17 -43.50 -3.95 22.27
CA VAL A 17 -43.42 -4.33 23.71
C VAL A 17 -42.03 -4.20 24.36
N LEU A 18 -40.96 -3.83 23.64
CA LEU A 18 -39.66 -3.58 24.28
C LEU A 18 -39.47 -2.08 24.60
N SER A 19 -40.37 -1.52 25.41
CA SER A 19 -40.30 -0.11 25.88
C SER A 19 -39.33 0.10 27.04
N SER A 20 -38.67 -0.97 27.51
CA SER A 20 -37.77 -0.95 28.66
C SER A 20 -36.36 -1.35 28.22
N GLY A 21 -35.35 -0.53 28.52
CA GLY A 21 -33.95 -0.78 28.15
C GLY A 21 -33.42 -2.15 28.58
N CYS A 22 -33.88 -2.67 29.73
CA CYS A 22 -33.52 -4.01 30.22
C CYS A 22 -33.98 -5.14 29.28
N ALA A 23 -35.17 -5.01 28.69
CA ALA A 23 -35.74 -6.07 27.85
C ALA A 23 -35.05 -6.13 26.47
N LEU A 24 -34.53 -5.00 25.98
CA LEU A 24 -33.68 -4.95 24.78
C LEU A 24 -32.32 -5.61 25.04
N ALA A 25 -31.68 -5.32 26.18
CA ALA A 25 -30.41 -5.92 26.58
C ALA A 25 -30.52 -7.44 26.75
N ASP A 26 -31.60 -7.94 27.37
CA ASP A 26 -31.85 -9.38 27.55
C ASP A 26 -32.18 -10.10 26.23
N TRP A 27 -32.91 -9.45 25.32
CA TRP A 27 -33.17 -9.99 23.99
C TRP A 27 -31.87 -10.11 23.18
N ALA A 28 -31.00 -9.09 23.21
CA ALA A 28 -29.71 -9.10 22.52
C ALA A 28 -28.77 -10.19 23.05
N LYS A 29 -28.83 -10.51 24.37
CA LYS A 29 -28.01 -11.55 25.02
C LYS A 29 -28.44 -12.99 24.70
N ASN A 30 -29.67 -13.22 24.26
CA ASN A 30 -30.29 -14.55 24.12
C ASN A 30 -30.64 -14.94 22.68
N GLN A 31 -29.85 -14.52 21.68
CA GLN A 31 -30.12 -14.77 20.25
C GLN A 31 -30.24 -16.28 19.89
N GLN A 32 -31.45 -16.80 19.89
CA GLN A 32 -31.86 -17.97 19.11
C GLN A 32 -33.17 -17.61 18.39
N SER A 33 -33.08 -17.19 17.13
CA SER A 33 -34.25 -17.06 16.25
C SER A 33 -34.07 -17.95 15.02
N GLN A 34 -34.96 -18.94 14.89
CA GLN A 34 -35.04 -19.84 13.74
C GLN A 34 -35.45 -19.06 12.48
N PRO A 35 -34.88 -19.35 11.29
CA PRO A 35 -35.30 -18.69 10.06
C PRO A 35 -36.69 -19.16 9.63
N VAL A 36 -37.62 -18.23 9.41
CA VAL A 36 -39.01 -18.51 9.02
C VAL A 36 -39.15 -19.02 7.56
N ALA A 37 -38.04 -19.14 6.83
CA ALA A 37 -38.00 -19.52 5.42
C ALA A 37 -38.39 -20.98 5.12
N GLN A 38 -38.65 -21.81 6.14
CA GLN A 38 -38.93 -23.25 5.97
C GLN A 38 -40.40 -23.60 5.66
N GLN A 39 -41.31 -22.63 5.45
CA GLN A 39 -42.76 -22.89 5.40
C GLN A 39 -43.46 -22.68 4.04
N ILE A 40 -42.76 -22.36 2.94
CA ILE A 40 -43.40 -22.10 1.63
C ILE A 40 -42.96 -23.15 0.59
N ASP A 41 -43.90 -24.01 0.17
CA ASP A 41 -43.70 -24.98 -0.94
C ASP A 41 -43.76 -24.25 -2.30
N LEU A 42 -42.60 -23.81 -2.77
CA LEU A 42 -42.44 -23.06 -4.02
C LEU A 42 -42.58 -23.93 -5.29
N SER A 43 -42.69 -25.25 -5.15
CA SER A 43 -42.69 -26.20 -6.28
C SER A 43 -43.99 -26.20 -7.08
N LYS A 44 -45.04 -25.55 -6.57
CA LYS A 44 -46.39 -25.50 -7.15
C LYS A 44 -46.73 -24.17 -7.84
N LEU A 45 -45.80 -23.21 -7.87
CA LEU A 45 -46.00 -21.87 -8.45
C LEU A 45 -45.48 -21.81 -9.89
N SER A 46 -46.12 -20.98 -10.73
CA SER A 46 -45.55 -20.64 -12.03
C SER A 46 -44.22 -19.88 -11.88
N PRO A 47 -43.34 -19.86 -12.90
CA PRO A 47 -42.06 -19.14 -12.82
C PRO A 47 -42.20 -17.65 -12.44
N GLU A 48 -43.25 -16.97 -12.92
CA GLU A 48 -43.52 -15.56 -12.61
C GLU A 48 -44.00 -15.36 -11.17
N GLU A 49 -44.91 -16.20 -10.69
CA GLU A 49 -45.39 -16.15 -9.29
C GLU A 49 -44.28 -16.50 -8.31
N ARG A 50 -43.44 -17.47 -8.66
CA ARG A 50 -42.28 -17.85 -7.86
C ARG A 50 -41.27 -16.71 -7.75
N ALA A 51 -40.94 -16.04 -8.86
CA ALA A 51 -40.03 -14.90 -8.85
C ALA A 51 -40.57 -13.74 -7.99
N LYS A 52 -41.89 -13.50 -8.03
CA LYS A 52 -42.54 -12.47 -7.20
C LYS A 52 -42.47 -12.81 -5.71
N VAL A 53 -42.79 -14.06 -5.34
CA VAL A 53 -42.71 -14.53 -3.95
C VAL A 53 -41.26 -14.54 -3.44
N GLU A 54 -40.30 -14.95 -4.27
CA GLU A 54 -38.87 -14.92 -3.92
C GLU A 54 -38.37 -13.47 -3.69
N ALA A 55 -38.84 -12.51 -4.51
CA ALA A 55 -38.53 -11.09 -4.32
C ALA A 55 -39.14 -10.52 -3.01
N GLU A 56 -40.39 -10.86 -2.71
CA GLU A 56 -41.07 -10.45 -1.47
C GLU A 56 -40.40 -11.04 -0.23
N ILE A 57 -40.02 -12.32 -0.28
CA ILE A 57 -39.23 -12.97 0.79
C ILE A 57 -37.89 -12.26 0.98
N ALA A 58 -37.19 -11.93 -0.10
CA ALA A 58 -35.90 -11.24 -0.02
C ALA A 58 -36.04 -9.82 0.58
N GLU A 59 -37.12 -9.10 0.24
CA GLU A 59 -37.42 -7.79 0.82
C GLU A 59 -37.74 -7.89 2.32
N ASP A 60 -38.59 -8.83 2.71
CA ASP A 60 -38.93 -9.06 4.12
C ASP A 60 -37.72 -9.50 4.94
N GLN A 61 -36.87 -10.37 4.40
CA GLN A 61 -35.60 -10.75 5.04
C GLN A 61 -34.68 -9.55 5.24
N LYS A 62 -34.59 -8.66 4.25
CA LYS A 62 -33.81 -7.42 4.34
C LYS A 62 -34.37 -6.48 5.41
N ARG A 63 -35.69 -6.35 5.50
CA ARG A 63 -36.36 -5.54 6.53
C ARG A 63 -36.11 -6.10 7.93
N LEU A 64 -36.33 -7.40 8.14
CA LEU A 64 -36.08 -8.07 9.42
C LEU A 64 -34.60 -7.96 9.84
N ALA A 65 -33.66 -8.07 8.88
CA ALA A 65 -32.25 -7.88 9.16
C ALA A 65 -31.92 -6.44 9.59
N ALA A 66 -32.55 -5.42 8.97
CA ALA A 66 -32.38 -4.03 9.35
C ALA A 66 -32.98 -3.72 10.74
N GLU A 67 -34.17 -4.25 11.04
CA GLU A 67 -34.81 -4.13 12.36
C GLU A 67 -33.94 -4.81 13.45
N LYS A 68 -33.43 -6.01 13.18
CA LYS A 68 -32.48 -6.69 14.05
C LYS A 68 -31.23 -5.85 14.30
N GLN A 69 -30.66 -5.27 13.25
CA GLN A 69 -29.48 -4.43 13.37
C GLN A 69 -29.75 -3.17 14.21
N ALA A 70 -30.88 -2.50 14.01
CA ALA A 70 -31.27 -1.34 14.80
C ALA A 70 -31.43 -1.67 16.30
N MET A 71 -32.00 -2.84 16.63
CA MET A 71 -32.11 -3.30 18.03
C MET A 71 -30.75 -3.55 18.67
N LEU A 72 -29.80 -4.14 17.93
CA LEU A 72 -28.43 -4.35 18.43
C LEU A 72 -27.76 -3.00 18.72
N GLU A 73 -27.88 -2.04 17.81
CA GLU A 73 -27.30 -0.70 18.00
C GLU A 73 -27.93 0.05 19.17
N MET A 74 -29.25 -0.03 19.32
CA MET A 74 -29.97 0.52 20.48
C MET A 74 -29.48 -0.10 21.79
N SER A 75 -29.27 -1.42 21.80
CA SER A 75 -28.77 -2.14 22.97
C SER A 75 -27.35 -1.71 23.32
N LEU A 76 -26.48 -1.53 22.32
CA LEU A 76 -25.14 -1.01 22.55
C LEU A 76 -25.17 0.41 23.14
N ILE A 77 -25.98 1.31 22.57
CA ILE A 77 -26.15 2.69 23.10
C ILE A 77 -26.69 2.67 24.53
N HIS A 78 -27.60 1.76 24.85
CA HIS A 78 -28.12 1.62 26.21
C HIS A 78 -27.02 1.26 27.22
N GLU A 79 -26.08 0.39 26.82
CA GLU A 79 -25.01 -0.10 27.68
C GLU A 79 -23.84 0.90 27.84
N ILE A 80 -23.52 1.71 26.82
CA ILE A 80 -22.33 2.60 26.83
C ILE A 80 -22.62 4.10 26.65
N GLY A 81 -23.90 4.47 26.48
CA GLY A 81 -24.31 5.80 26.07
C GLY A 81 -24.06 6.09 24.58
N GLU A 82 -24.39 7.30 24.14
CA GLU A 82 -24.08 7.73 22.77
C GLU A 82 -22.59 8.02 22.63
N GLN A 83 -21.96 7.33 21.68
CA GLN A 83 -20.54 7.43 21.35
C GLN A 83 -20.37 7.59 19.84
N GLN A 84 -19.35 8.33 19.41
CA GLN A 84 -19.04 8.48 17.98
C GLN A 84 -18.25 7.27 17.46
N LEU A 85 -18.94 6.14 17.26
CA LEU A 85 -18.35 4.90 16.78
C LEU A 85 -18.24 4.86 15.25
N GLN A 86 -17.09 4.42 14.74
CA GLN A 86 -16.88 4.25 13.30
C GLN A 86 -17.59 3.02 12.74
N PHE A 87 -17.53 1.93 13.49
CA PHE A 87 -18.07 0.64 13.08
C PHE A 87 -19.27 0.24 13.94
N LYS A 88 -20.14 1.21 14.28
CA LYS A 88 -21.32 1.01 15.16
C LYS A 88 -22.11 -0.27 14.83
N PRO A 89 -22.46 -0.57 13.56
CA PRO A 89 -23.21 -1.79 13.27
C PRO A 89 -22.46 -3.08 13.62
N LEU A 90 -21.16 -3.12 13.31
CA LEU A 90 -20.30 -4.27 13.59
C LEU A 90 -20.05 -4.44 15.09
N LEU A 91 -19.77 -3.35 15.81
CA LEU A 91 -19.56 -3.37 17.26
C LEU A 91 -20.81 -3.85 17.99
N ALA A 92 -21.98 -3.34 17.61
CA ALA A 92 -23.25 -3.73 18.21
C ALA A 92 -23.49 -5.24 18.10
N LYS A 93 -23.25 -5.81 16.91
CA LYS A 93 -23.32 -7.25 16.71
C LYS A 93 -22.25 -7.99 17.52
N LEU A 94 -21.00 -7.55 17.44
CA LEU A 94 -19.86 -8.20 18.09
C LEU A 94 -20.04 -8.32 19.60
N TYR A 95 -20.41 -7.23 20.27
CA TYR A 95 -20.60 -7.23 21.73
C TYR A 95 -21.87 -7.98 22.13
N ALA A 96 -22.95 -7.92 21.36
CA ALA A 96 -24.13 -8.74 21.62
C ALA A 96 -23.82 -10.24 21.52
N ASP A 97 -23.13 -10.67 20.46
CA ASP A 97 -22.70 -12.05 20.25
C ASP A 97 -21.74 -12.52 21.37
N ASN A 98 -20.91 -11.61 21.90
CA ASN A 98 -20.03 -11.84 23.05
C ASN A 98 -20.68 -11.56 24.42
N LYS A 99 -22.01 -11.39 24.48
CA LYS A 99 -22.77 -11.12 25.72
C LYS A 99 -22.21 -9.96 26.56
N TYR A 100 -21.67 -8.94 25.89
CA TYR A 100 -21.07 -7.73 26.46
C TYR A 100 -19.91 -8.00 27.44
N GLN A 101 -19.23 -9.14 27.31
CA GLN A 101 -17.96 -9.37 28.00
C GLN A 101 -16.86 -8.52 27.35
N LEU A 102 -15.93 -8.04 28.19
CA LEU A 102 -14.80 -7.22 27.76
C LEU A 102 -13.85 -8.04 26.87
N LEU A 103 -13.47 -7.48 25.72
CA LEU A 103 -12.56 -8.09 24.75
C LEU A 103 -11.08 -7.81 25.07
N TRP A 104 -10.79 -6.74 25.80
CA TRP A 104 -9.43 -6.27 26.13
C TRP A 104 -9.01 -6.59 27.58
N GLN A 105 -9.20 -7.84 27.99
CA GLN A 105 -8.76 -8.31 29.32
C GLN A 105 -7.24 -8.52 29.40
N ASP A 106 -6.59 -8.80 28.27
CA ASP A 106 -5.13 -8.90 28.18
C ASP A 106 -4.49 -7.51 28.15
N LYS A 107 -4.04 -7.04 29.31
CA LYS A 107 -3.40 -5.72 29.47
C LYS A 107 -2.06 -5.59 28.75
N ALA A 108 -1.37 -6.68 28.43
CA ALA A 108 -0.17 -6.60 27.60
C ALA A 108 -0.54 -6.31 26.15
N ALA A 109 -1.58 -6.98 25.64
CA ALA A 109 -2.09 -6.74 24.29
C ALA A 109 -2.66 -5.33 24.13
N GLU A 110 -3.45 -4.86 25.10
CA GLU A 110 -3.99 -3.49 25.14
C GLU A 110 -2.87 -2.44 25.06
N ARG A 111 -1.84 -2.56 25.91
CA ARG A 111 -0.70 -1.64 25.89
C ARG A 111 0.07 -1.67 24.58
N GLN A 112 0.25 -2.87 23.98
CA GLN A 112 0.92 -2.99 22.69
C GLN A 112 0.10 -2.32 21.58
N PHE A 113 -1.20 -2.59 21.52
CA PHE A 113 -2.09 -1.96 20.56
C PHE A 113 -2.07 -0.44 20.69
N LEU A 114 -2.21 0.10 21.91
CA LEU A 114 -2.19 1.55 22.14
C LEU A 114 -0.88 2.20 21.72
N ARG A 115 0.27 1.55 21.94
CA ARG A 115 1.57 2.05 21.44
C ARG A 115 1.58 2.14 19.91
N ASP A 116 1.15 1.08 19.25
CA ASP A 116 1.17 1.00 17.79
C ASP A 116 0.14 1.98 17.16
N TYR A 117 -1.03 2.10 17.77
CA TYR A 117 -2.07 3.03 17.37
C TYR A 117 -1.67 4.48 17.58
N ALA A 118 -1.04 4.81 18.71
CA ALA A 118 -0.52 6.15 18.96
C ALA A 118 0.53 6.56 17.92
N ALA A 119 1.40 5.64 17.48
CA ALA A 119 2.34 5.90 16.40
C ALA A 119 1.66 6.08 15.04
N PHE A 120 0.58 5.33 14.77
CA PHE A 120 -0.26 5.52 13.59
C PHE A 120 -0.96 6.90 13.62
N VAL A 121 -1.52 7.32 14.74
CA VAL A 121 -2.11 8.66 14.92
C VAL A 121 -1.05 9.75 14.75
N ALA A 122 0.11 9.61 15.39
CA ALA A 122 1.23 10.54 15.34
C ALA A 122 1.76 10.76 13.91
N SER A 123 1.64 9.75 13.04
CA SER A 123 2.04 9.85 11.62
C SER A 123 1.17 10.82 10.82
N GLY A 124 -0.04 11.15 11.30
CA GLY A 124 -0.98 12.03 10.62
C GLY A 124 -1.68 11.40 9.41
N ILE A 125 -1.56 10.08 9.19
CA ILE A 125 -2.23 9.37 8.09
C ILE A 125 -3.76 9.49 8.18
N SER A 126 -4.29 9.48 9.40
CA SER A 126 -5.72 9.59 9.67
C SER A 126 -5.97 10.65 10.75
N LYS A 127 -6.69 11.72 10.39
CA LYS A 127 -7.13 12.74 11.36
C LYS A 127 -8.15 12.19 12.35
N ARG A 128 -9.07 11.33 11.86
CA ARG A 128 -10.13 10.73 12.66
C ARG A 128 -9.57 9.85 13.78
N SER A 129 -8.53 9.07 13.49
CA SER A 129 -7.91 8.19 14.49
C SER A 129 -7.32 8.97 15.68
N GLY A 130 -6.97 10.25 15.49
CA GLY A 130 -6.60 11.14 16.60
C GLY A 130 -7.75 11.44 17.56
N GLN A 131 -8.97 11.62 17.04
CA GLN A 131 -10.19 11.82 17.84
C GLN A 131 -10.55 10.53 18.59
N SER A 132 -10.41 9.37 17.95
CA SER A 132 -10.59 8.06 18.58
C SER A 132 -9.63 7.86 19.75
N LEU A 133 -8.35 8.21 19.58
CA LEU A 133 -7.35 8.12 20.66
C LEU A 133 -7.68 9.04 21.84
N GLU A 134 -8.17 10.25 21.58
CA GLU A 134 -8.61 11.18 22.62
C GLU A 134 -9.82 10.65 23.40
N ALA A 135 -10.82 10.06 22.72
CA ALA A 135 -11.97 9.44 23.36
C ALA A 135 -11.58 8.22 24.22
N ILE A 136 -10.61 7.41 23.76
CA ILE A 136 -10.04 6.31 24.54
C ILE A 136 -9.36 6.85 25.81
N GLN A 137 -8.53 7.89 25.69
CA GLN A 137 -7.84 8.49 26.84
C GLN A 137 -8.83 9.05 27.88
N GLN A 138 -9.91 9.69 27.43
CA GLN A 138 -10.93 10.24 28.33
C GLN A 138 -11.72 9.15 29.07
N SER A 139 -11.91 7.98 28.45
CA SER A 139 -12.63 6.84 29.06
C SER A 139 -11.73 5.91 29.88
N GLU A 140 -10.40 6.00 29.75
CA GLU A 140 -9.43 5.12 30.42
C GLU A 140 -9.58 5.11 31.95
N GLN A 141 -9.82 6.29 32.56
CA GLN A 141 -9.98 6.41 34.02
C GLN A 141 -11.23 5.70 34.55
N LEU A 142 -12.27 5.60 33.72
CA LEU A 142 -13.53 4.94 34.05
C LEU A 142 -13.46 3.43 33.74
N GLY A 143 -12.68 3.05 32.73
CA GLY A 143 -12.57 1.67 32.27
C GLY A 143 -13.93 1.11 31.81
N GLY A 144 -14.11 -0.19 32.01
CA GLY A 144 -15.38 -0.87 31.74
C GLY A 144 -15.73 -0.98 30.25
N LEU A 145 -17.02 -1.21 29.98
CA LEU A 145 -17.51 -1.54 28.64
C LEU A 145 -17.34 -0.40 27.63
N THR A 146 -17.56 0.85 28.04
CA THR A 146 -17.37 2.01 27.15
C THR A 146 -15.92 2.10 26.65
N TYR A 147 -14.95 1.97 27.56
CA TYR A 147 -13.52 1.97 27.21
C TYR A 147 -13.18 0.81 26.27
N ASP A 148 -13.68 -0.39 26.58
CA ASP A 148 -13.44 -1.60 25.78
C ASP A 148 -14.02 -1.49 24.36
N VAL A 149 -15.23 -0.93 24.21
CA VAL A 149 -15.86 -0.67 22.90
C VAL A 149 -15.08 0.37 22.10
N LEU A 150 -14.62 1.46 22.74
CA LEU A 150 -13.82 2.49 22.07
C LEU A 150 -12.45 1.95 21.62
N LEU A 151 -11.80 1.11 22.45
CA LEU A 151 -10.59 0.38 22.07
C LEU A 151 -10.85 -0.51 20.85
N THR A 152 -11.96 -1.24 20.85
CA THR A 152 -12.32 -2.13 19.74
C THR A 152 -12.62 -1.36 18.45
N ASP A 153 -13.33 -0.22 18.51
CA ASP A 153 -13.57 0.63 17.33
C ASP A 153 -12.26 1.10 16.69
N ALA A 154 -11.34 1.62 17.52
CA ALA A 154 -10.02 2.04 17.08
C ALA A 154 -9.17 0.87 16.57
N PHE A 155 -9.28 -0.30 17.20
CA PHE A 155 -8.56 -1.49 16.79
C PHE A 155 -9.00 -2.00 15.42
N LEU A 156 -10.30 -1.96 15.12
CA LEU A 156 -10.82 -2.35 13.81
C LEU A 156 -10.29 -1.43 12.70
N ASP A 157 -10.18 -0.13 12.97
CA ASP A 157 -9.55 0.84 12.05
C ASP A 157 -8.07 0.49 11.84
N TYR A 158 -7.35 0.24 12.93
CA TYR A 158 -5.94 -0.12 12.89
C TYR A 158 -5.68 -1.47 12.22
N LEU A 159 -6.54 -2.46 12.44
CA LEU A 159 -6.45 -3.79 11.84
C LEU A 159 -6.60 -3.70 10.32
N TYR A 160 -7.59 -2.93 9.85
CA TYR A 160 -7.75 -2.66 8.42
C TYR A 160 -6.51 -1.97 7.86
N TYR A 161 -6.01 -0.93 8.52
CA TYR A 161 -4.77 -0.26 8.10
C TYR A 161 -3.59 -1.23 8.03
N ALA A 162 -3.32 -1.95 9.12
CA ALA A 162 -2.19 -2.86 9.28
C ALA A 162 -2.14 -3.95 8.21
N LYS A 163 -3.29 -4.54 7.89
CA LYS A 163 -3.38 -5.65 6.92
C LYS A 163 -3.29 -5.18 5.47
N ASN A 164 -3.54 -3.90 5.18
CA ASN A 164 -3.65 -3.39 3.80
C ASN A 164 -2.57 -2.36 3.41
N VAL A 165 -1.85 -1.78 4.38
CA VAL A 165 -0.89 -0.69 4.13
C VAL A 165 0.21 -1.06 3.13
N SER A 166 0.68 -2.31 3.10
CA SER A 166 1.71 -2.75 2.15
C SER A 166 1.26 -2.63 0.69
N GLN A 167 -0.01 -2.89 0.40
CA GLN A 167 -0.56 -2.78 -0.97
C GLN A 167 -0.91 -1.33 -1.31
N GLN A 168 -1.22 -0.51 -0.31
CA GLN A 168 -1.70 0.86 -0.47
C GLN A 168 -0.63 1.92 -0.15
N ALA A 169 0.63 1.50 0.04
CA ALA A 169 1.71 2.34 0.57
C ALA A 169 1.86 3.67 -0.18
N GLN A 170 1.85 3.65 -1.53
CA GLN A 170 1.93 4.86 -2.36
C GLN A 170 0.89 5.90 -1.96
N ARG A 171 -0.36 5.45 -1.86
CA ARG A 171 -1.50 6.31 -1.61
C ARG A 171 -1.54 6.78 -0.16
N TRP A 172 -1.31 5.88 0.79
CA TRP A 172 -1.52 6.14 2.21
C TRP A 172 -0.33 6.80 2.90
N LEU A 173 0.91 6.48 2.50
CA LEU A 173 2.13 6.92 3.20
C LEU A 173 2.88 8.05 2.47
N TYR A 174 2.60 8.22 1.17
CA TYR A 174 3.25 9.24 0.33
C TYR A 174 2.25 10.21 -0.32
N GLY A 175 0.95 9.91 -0.26
CA GLY A 175 -0.13 10.81 -0.67
C GLY A 175 -0.64 11.70 0.46
N SER A 176 -1.37 12.75 0.10
CA SER A 176 -2.11 13.59 1.05
C SER A 176 -3.52 13.04 1.28
N ASN A 177 -3.91 12.80 2.55
CA ASN A 177 -5.25 12.31 2.92
C ASN A 177 -5.68 11.05 2.14
N GLY A 178 -4.73 10.17 1.81
CA GLY A 178 -5.00 9.01 0.95
C GLY A 178 -5.71 7.86 1.66
N TYR A 179 -5.57 7.76 2.98
CA TYR A 179 -6.18 6.73 3.80
C TYR A 179 -7.66 7.04 4.07
N LYS A 180 -8.49 6.01 3.91
CA LYS A 180 -9.88 6.00 4.34
C LYS A 180 -10.11 4.65 4.99
N ALA A 181 -10.55 4.69 6.24
CA ALA A 181 -10.84 3.48 6.97
C ALA A 181 -12.00 2.71 6.31
N GLN A 182 -11.90 1.39 6.35
CA GLN A 182 -12.96 0.48 5.93
C GLN A 182 -13.05 -0.65 6.95
N GLN A 183 -14.16 -1.37 6.91
CA GLN A 183 -14.35 -2.52 7.78
C GLN A 183 -13.34 -3.63 7.40
N PRO A 184 -12.67 -4.26 8.38
CA PRO A 184 -11.88 -5.45 8.14
C PRO A 184 -12.70 -6.57 7.49
N THR A 185 -12.04 -7.44 6.73
CA THR A 185 -12.71 -8.59 6.08
C THR A 185 -13.20 -9.59 7.13
N ALA A 186 -14.18 -10.43 6.77
CA ALA A 186 -14.66 -11.49 7.67
C ALA A 186 -13.53 -12.43 8.13
N GLU A 187 -12.56 -12.70 7.25
CA GLU A 187 -11.35 -13.47 7.57
C GLU A 187 -10.50 -12.77 8.65
N GLN A 188 -10.21 -11.47 8.48
CA GLN A 188 -9.45 -10.68 9.45
C GLN A 188 -10.15 -10.59 10.81
N LEU A 189 -11.47 -10.46 10.82
CA LEU A 189 -12.28 -10.47 12.04
C LEU A 189 -12.22 -11.84 12.73
N ASN A 190 -12.35 -12.92 11.96
CA ASN A 190 -12.31 -14.27 12.50
C ASN A 190 -10.93 -14.64 13.08
N GLU A 191 -9.84 -14.24 12.43
CA GLU A 191 -8.48 -14.38 12.97
C GLU A 191 -8.35 -13.71 14.34
N TRP A 192 -8.81 -12.46 14.45
CA TRP A 192 -8.76 -11.70 15.70
C TRP A 192 -9.63 -12.32 16.81
N GLN A 193 -10.87 -12.71 16.49
CA GLN A 193 -11.77 -13.34 17.45
C GLN A 193 -11.22 -14.68 17.95
N THR A 194 -10.64 -15.49 17.05
CA THR A 194 -9.98 -16.75 17.40
C THR A 194 -8.80 -16.51 18.35
N ALA A 195 -7.95 -15.52 18.06
CA ALA A 195 -6.85 -15.15 18.94
C ALA A 195 -7.33 -14.68 20.33
N THR A 196 -8.45 -13.96 20.39
CA THR A 196 -9.05 -13.50 21.65
C THR A 196 -9.56 -14.70 22.47
N GLN A 197 -10.29 -15.62 21.84
CA GLN A 197 -10.84 -16.82 22.49
C GLN A 197 -9.74 -17.77 22.98
N ASN A 198 -8.65 -17.90 22.23
CA ASN A 198 -7.52 -18.78 22.56
C ASN A 198 -6.49 -18.14 23.51
N LYS A 199 -6.74 -16.92 24.03
CA LYS A 199 -5.81 -16.17 24.88
C LYS A 199 -4.46 -15.85 24.20
N GLN A 200 -4.49 -15.61 22.89
CA GLN A 200 -3.35 -15.27 22.04
C GLN A 200 -3.44 -13.83 21.50
N LEU A 201 -4.20 -12.96 22.16
CA LEU A 201 -4.45 -11.59 21.69
C LEU A 201 -3.15 -10.79 21.55
N LEU A 202 -2.22 -10.90 22.50
CA LEU A 202 -0.92 -10.23 22.42
C LEU A 202 -0.10 -10.67 21.20
N GLU A 203 -0.06 -11.97 20.91
CA GLU A 203 0.64 -12.53 19.74
C GLU A 203 0.03 -12.00 18.44
N PHE A 204 -1.31 -11.96 18.37
CA PHE A 204 -2.03 -11.40 17.24
C PHE A 204 -1.71 -9.91 17.04
N VAL A 205 -1.77 -9.09 18.09
CA VAL A 205 -1.45 -7.65 18.01
C VAL A 205 0.01 -7.44 17.58
N ASN A 206 0.95 -8.20 18.15
CA ASN A 206 2.37 -8.14 17.76
C ASN A 206 2.56 -8.50 16.27
N SER A 207 1.79 -9.47 15.75
CA SER A 207 1.85 -9.87 14.34
C SER A 207 1.42 -8.78 13.36
N LEU A 208 0.63 -7.79 13.82
CA LEU A 208 0.25 -6.65 12.99
C LEU A 208 1.44 -5.73 12.73
N SER A 209 2.37 -5.65 13.68
CA SER A 209 3.57 -4.83 13.58
C SER A 209 4.60 -5.52 12.67
N GLY A 210 5.06 -4.79 11.64
CA GLY A 210 5.97 -5.35 10.63
C GLY A 210 7.28 -5.86 11.23
N THR A 211 8.02 -6.70 10.52
CA THR A 211 9.26 -7.32 11.04
C THR A 211 10.49 -6.42 10.99
N ASN A 212 10.35 -5.20 10.46
CA ASN A 212 11.46 -4.28 10.27
C ASN A 212 12.02 -3.79 11.61
N ARG A 213 13.29 -4.07 11.90
CA ARG A 213 13.97 -3.66 13.13
C ARG A 213 14.03 -2.15 13.29
N LEU A 214 14.26 -1.40 12.21
CA LEU A 214 14.29 0.07 12.29
C LEU A 214 12.91 0.65 12.56
N TYR A 215 11.83 0.02 12.09
CA TYR A 215 10.47 0.38 12.49
C TYR A 215 10.31 0.29 14.02
N HIS A 216 10.65 -0.85 14.62
CA HIS A 216 10.56 -1.05 16.07
C HIS A 216 11.43 -0.08 16.87
N GLN A 217 12.68 0.13 16.45
CA GLN A 217 13.58 1.11 17.08
C GLN A 217 13.04 2.53 16.97
N THR A 218 12.45 2.87 15.84
CA THR A 218 11.83 4.18 15.62
C THR A 218 10.63 4.38 16.54
N LEU A 219 9.76 3.37 16.67
CA LEU A 219 8.63 3.42 17.60
C LEU A 219 9.08 3.57 19.06
N ALA A 220 10.11 2.85 19.47
CA ALA A 220 10.67 2.94 20.82
C ALA A 220 11.27 4.33 21.13
N ALA A 221 11.76 5.04 20.11
CA ALA A 221 12.31 6.39 20.26
C ALA A 221 11.25 7.50 20.32
N LEU A 222 10.06 7.30 19.72
CA LEU A 222 9.02 8.32 19.63
C LEU A 222 8.61 8.95 20.97
N PRO A 223 8.44 8.21 22.08
CA PRO A 223 8.06 8.79 23.36
C PRO A 223 9.03 9.88 23.85
N SER A 224 10.33 9.75 23.58
CA SER A 224 11.34 10.76 23.95
C SER A 224 11.19 12.10 23.21
N MET A 225 10.35 12.13 22.17
CA MET A 225 10.07 13.33 21.36
C MET A 225 8.75 14.02 21.72
N ILE A 226 8.05 13.52 22.74
CA ILE A 226 6.83 14.11 23.29
C ILE A 226 7.21 15.10 24.39
N SER A 227 6.62 16.29 24.34
CA SER A 227 6.79 17.35 25.34
C SER A 227 5.42 17.79 25.87
N ALA A 228 5.40 18.76 26.79
CA ALA A 228 4.16 19.39 27.25
C ALA A 228 3.34 20.02 26.10
N SER A 229 4.00 20.41 24.99
CA SER A 229 3.34 20.91 23.78
C SER A 229 2.91 19.81 22.79
N GLY A 230 3.01 18.54 23.21
CA GLY A 230 2.77 17.37 22.39
C GLY A 230 4.01 16.93 21.60
N LEU A 231 3.77 16.15 20.55
CA LEU A 231 4.81 15.59 19.70
C LEU A 231 5.46 16.66 18.81
N SER A 232 6.78 16.75 18.87
CA SER A 232 7.55 17.70 18.05
C SER A 232 7.34 17.51 16.53
N ALA A 233 7.63 18.54 15.73
CA ALA A 233 7.56 18.44 14.27
C ALA A 233 8.44 17.31 13.71
N ASN A 234 9.61 17.08 14.32
CA ASN A 234 10.47 15.95 13.96
C ASN A 234 9.89 14.62 14.42
N GLY A 235 9.23 14.57 15.58
CA GLY A 235 8.50 13.38 16.05
C GLY A 235 7.39 12.96 15.08
N LYS A 236 6.60 13.92 14.55
CA LYS A 236 5.57 13.63 13.53
C LYS A 236 6.18 13.06 12.24
N LYS A 237 7.27 13.66 11.76
CA LYS A 237 8.03 13.12 10.61
C LYS A 237 8.58 11.73 10.90
N LEU A 238 9.08 11.50 12.11
CA LEU A 238 9.62 10.21 12.52
C LEU A 238 8.52 9.14 12.57
N ALA A 239 7.35 9.47 13.11
CA ALA A 239 6.19 8.58 13.13
C ALA A 239 5.71 8.19 11.72
N LEU A 240 5.65 9.15 10.78
CA LEU A 240 5.35 8.86 9.38
C LEU A 240 6.40 7.96 8.73
N ASN A 241 7.69 8.21 8.98
CA ASN A 241 8.75 7.35 8.45
C ASN A 241 8.76 5.96 9.12
N ALA A 242 8.33 5.82 10.38
CA ALA A 242 8.10 4.51 11.00
C ALA A 242 7.05 3.72 10.20
N GLN A 243 5.92 4.34 9.88
CA GLN A 243 4.89 3.68 9.05
C GLN A 243 5.41 3.33 7.64
N ARG A 244 6.36 4.08 7.08
CA ARG A 244 7.05 3.71 5.83
C ARG A 244 8.01 2.53 6.00
N LEU A 245 8.74 2.46 7.11
CA LEU A 245 9.61 1.33 7.43
C LEU A 245 8.81 0.04 7.66
N ARG A 246 7.58 0.13 8.15
CA ARG A 246 6.69 -1.02 8.36
C ARG A 246 6.46 -1.87 7.11
N VAL A 247 6.40 -1.23 5.93
CA VAL A 247 6.09 -1.90 4.65
C VAL A 247 7.34 -2.28 3.85
N ILE A 248 8.52 -2.12 4.44
CA ILE A 248 9.81 -2.41 3.82
C ILE A 248 10.52 -3.44 4.71
N PRO A 249 11.12 -4.50 4.17
CA PRO A 249 11.85 -5.45 4.98
C PRO A 249 13.14 -4.85 5.52
N ASP A 250 13.77 -5.58 6.43
CA ASP A 250 15.05 -5.18 6.95
C ASP A 250 16.13 -5.09 5.88
N PHE A 251 17.09 -4.20 6.14
CA PHE A 251 18.25 -3.94 5.29
C PHE A 251 19.29 -5.06 5.42
N GLN A 252 18.93 -6.29 5.04
CA GLN A 252 19.79 -7.47 5.06
C GLN A 252 20.42 -7.71 3.70
N ASP A 253 19.59 -7.93 2.67
CA ASP A 253 20.01 -8.26 1.32
C ASP A 253 19.22 -7.47 0.29
N GLY A 254 19.88 -6.54 -0.38
CA GLY A 254 19.24 -5.77 -1.43
C GLY A 254 19.82 -4.38 -1.66
N ILE A 255 19.32 -3.76 -2.72
CA ILE A 255 19.66 -2.39 -3.10
C ILE A 255 18.50 -1.49 -2.67
N PHE A 256 18.81 -0.49 -1.87
CA PHE A 256 17.86 0.46 -1.32
C PHE A 256 18.19 1.85 -1.83
N VAL A 257 17.24 2.44 -2.55
CA VAL A 257 17.31 3.81 -3.06
C VAL A 257 16.38 4.66 -2.22
N ASN A 258 16.96 5.59 -1.46
CA ASN A 258 16.22 6.60 -0.74
C ASN A 258 16.18 7.87 -1.61
N ILE A 259 15.03 8.08 -2.27
CA ILE A 259 14.74 9.16 -3.20
C ILE A 259 15.04 10.53 -2.56
N PRO A 260 14.47 10.91 -1.39
CA PRO A 260 14.65 12.26 -0.87
C PRO A 260 16.09 12.54 -0.40
N SER A 261 16.86 11.51 -0.03
CA SER A 261 18.28 11.67 0.32
C SER A 261 19.22 11.60 -0.90
N TYR A 262 18.71 11.19 -2.06
CA TYR A 262 19.48 10.92 -3.27
C TYR A 262 20.64 9.94 -3.04
N GLN A 263 20.38 8.88 -2.27
CA GLN A 263 21.36 7.83 -1.95
C GLN A 263 20.85 6.44 -2.35
N LEU A 264 21.80 5.59 -2.73
CA LEU A 264 21.65 4.16 -2.94
C LEU A 264 22.62 3.43 -2.02
N LYS A 265 22.11 2.45 -1.29
CA LYS A 265 22.93 1.50 -0.53
C LYS A 265 22.66 0.09 -0.99
N TYR A 266 23.72 -0.69 -1.16
CA TYR A 266 23.63 -2.13 -1.41
C TYR A 266 24.07 -2.87 -0.15
N TYR A 267 23.18 -3.72 0.36
CA TYR A 267 23.41 -4.55 1.54
C TYR A 267 23.55 -6.03 1.15
N ARG A 268 24.44 -6.72 1.87
CA ARG A 268 24.54 -8.18 1.95
C ARG A 268 24.79 -8.59 3.39
N ASP A 269 24.06 -9.57 3.89
CA ASP A 269 24.17 -10.07 5.27
C ASP A 269 24.15 -8.92 6.31
N GLY A 270 23.33 -7.90 6.06
CA GLY A 270 23.20 -6.72 6.93
C GLY A 270 24.34 -5.70 6.85
N LYS A 271 25.35 -5.93 6.00
CA LYS A 271 26.51 -5.06 5.80
C LYS A 271 26.38 -4.25 4.52
N VAL A 272 26.73 -2.97 4.58
CA VAL A 272 26.79 -2.11 3.40
C VAL A 272 28.00 -2.49 2.54
N LEU A 273 27.75 -3.03 1.35
CA LEU A 273 28.79 -3.32 0.35
C LEU A 273 29.05 -2.15 -0.60
N LEU A 274 28.05 -1.30 -0.83
CA LEU A 274 28.19 -0.11 -1.64
C LEU A 274 27.31 1.02 -1.10
N ASP A 275 27.87 2.22 -1.06
CA ASP A 275 27.15 3.47 -0.81
C ASP A 275 27.41 4.42 -1.99
N SER A 276 26.35 4.87 -2.66
CA SER A 276 26.43 5.66 -3.90
C SER A 276 25.38 6.76 -3.93
N ARG A 277 25.79 7.93 -4.41
CA ARG A 277 24.85 8.98 -4.82
C ARG A 277 23.99 8.49 -5.99
N VAL A 278 22.77 9.01 -6.06
CA VAL A 278 21.88 8.83 -7.21
C VAL A 278 21.29 10.14 -7.72
N ILE A 279 20.79 10.10 -8.96
CA ILE A 279 19.90 11.11 -9.55
C ILE A 279 18.55 10.45 -9.79
N VAL A 280 17.49 11.11 -9.35
CA VAL A 280 16.10 10.61 -9.39
C VAL A 280 15.23 11.50 -10.27
N GLY A 281 13.98 11.09 -10.45
CA GLY A 281 13.00 11.79 -11.27
C GLY A 281 12.70 13.20 -10.78
N LYS A 282 12.52 14.13 -11.72
CA LYS A 282 12.01 15.49 -11.45
C LYS A 282 10.65 15.43 -10.76
N ASN A 283 10.26 16.51 -10.07
CA ASN A 283 8.93 16.62 -9.45
C ASN A 283 7.75 16.37 -10.40
N ALA A 284 7.87 16.74 -11.69
CA ALA A 284 6.85 16.48 -12.71
C ALA A 284 6.86 15.04 -13.26
N ARG A 285 7.93 14.28 -12.99
CA ARG A 285 8.18 12.90 -13.47
C ARG A 285 8.87 12.09 -12.37
N ARG A 286 8.24 12.01 -11.19
CA ARG A 286 8.85 11.44 -9.97
C ARG A 286 9.22 9.98 -10.19
N THR A 287 10.33 9.57 -9.60
CA THR A 287 10.62 8.14 -9.44
C THR A 287 9.55 7.55 -8.52
N PRO A 288 8.84 6.49 -8.94
CA PRO A 288 7.83 5.86 -8.09
C PRO A 288 8.51 5.11 -6.95
N VAL A 289 7.86 5.10 -5.78
CA VAL A 289 8.26 4.21 -4.70
C VAL A 289 7.81 2.80 -5.08
N MET A 290 8.70 1.81 -4.98
CA MET A 290 8.41 0.46 -5.44
C MET A 290 9.32 -0.57 -4.80
N TYR A 291 8.88 -1.82 -4.85
CA TYR A 291 9.63 -3.00 -4.46
C TYR A 291 9.67 -3.97 -5.65
N SER A 292 10.86 -4.44 -6.01
CA SER A 292 11.05 -5.41 -7.08
C SER A 292 12.31 -6.25 -6.85
N ARG A 293 12.69 -7.04 -7.85
CA ARG A 293 13.94 -7.80 -7.88
C ARG A 293 14.74 -7.39 -9.10
N LEU A 294 16.06 -7.30 -8.98
CA LEU A 294 16.90 -7.15 -10.17
C LEU A 294 16.82 -8.42 -11.02
N SER A 295 16.50 -8.27 -12.30
CA SER A 295 16.41 -9.38 -13.25
C SER A 295 17.73 -9.60 -13.98
N ASN A 296 18.35 -8.53 -14.46
CA ASN A 296 19.63 -8.61 -15.17
C ASN A 296 20.40 -7.29 -15.15
N VAL A 297 21.68 -7.40 -15.51
CA VAL A 297 22.51 -6.27 -15.91
C VAL A 297 22.81 -6.35 -17.40
N VAL A 298 22.65 -5.23 -18.08
CA VAL A 298 23.06 -5.02 -19.46
C VAL A 298 24.32 -4.15 -19.44
N VAL A 299 25.41 -4.71 -19.94
CA VAL A 299 26.67 -4.00 -20.18
C VAL A 299 26.63 -3.43 -21.59
N ASN A 300 27.08 -2.19 -21.74
CA ASN A 300 26.96 -1.37 -22.96
C ASN A 300 25.50 -1.34 -23.47
N PRO A 301 24.53 -0.89 -22.66
CA PRO A 301 23.14 -0.86 -23.08
C PRO A 301 22.94 0.13 -24.25
N PRO A 302 22.24 -0.25 -25.34
CA PRO A 302 21.66 0.74 -26.22
C PRO A 302 20.55 1.48 -25.48
N TRP A 303 20.20 2.66 -25.96
CA TRP A 303 19.09 3.42 -25.41
C TRP A 303 17.95 3.53 -26.41
N ASN A 304 16.76 3.10 -26.01
CA ASN A 304 15.53 3.40 -26.75
C ASN A 304 14.78 4.47 -25.96
N ALA A 305 14.65 5.66 -26.52
CA ALA A 305 14.06 6.79 -25.83
C ALA A 305 12.56 6.53 -25.59
N PRO A 306 12.06 6.67 -24.35
CA PRO A 306 10.62 6.54 -24.07
C PRO A 306 9.81 7.60 -24.83
N THR A 307 8.61 7.26 -25.30
CA THR A 307 7.72 8.16 -26.06
C THR A 307 7.54 9.53 -25.40
N ARG A 308 7.38 9.54 -24.08
CA ARG A 308 7.25 10.79 -23.31
C ARG A 308 8.49 11.68 -23.44
N LEU A 309 9.68 11.10 -23.31
CA LEU A 309 10.94 11.83 -23.40
C LEU A 309 11.20 12.30 -24.84
N ILE A 310 10.85 11.49 -25.83
CA ILE A 310 10.88 11.88 -27.24
C ILE A 310 10.06 13.16 -27.43
N ASN A 311 8.79 13.15 -27.02
CA ASN A 311 7.88 14.27 -27.27
C ASN A 311 8.18 15.52 -26.44
N GLU A 312 8.54 15.35 -25.15
CA GLU A 312 8.70 16.49 -24.24
C GLU A 312 10.13 17.09 -24.27
N ASP A 313 11.16 16.30 -24.57
CA ASP A 313 12.57 16.75 -24.40
C ASP A 313 13.38 16.76 -25.71
N ILE A 314 13.10 15.84 -26.65
CA ILE A 314 13.89 15.68 -27.89
C ILE A 314 13.24 16.37 -29.08
N LEU A 315 11.94 16.14 -29.30
CA LEU A 315 11.19 16.68 -30.45
C LEU A 315 11.29 18.20 -30.57
N PRO A 316 11.18 19.00 -29.49
CA PRO A 316 11.34 20.46 -29.61
C PRO A 316 12.70 20.86 -30.20
N LYS A 317 13.76 20.12 -29.86
CA LYS A 317 15.13 20.38 -30.35
C LYS A 317 15.31 19.93 -31.78
N LEU A 318 14.73 18.77 -32.16
CA LEU A 318 14.76 18.29 -33.54
C LEU A 318 13.99 19.20 -34.50
N LYS A 319 12.87 19.78 -34.06
CA LYS A 319 12.13 20.78 -34.84
C LYS A 319 12.93 22.07 -35.06
N GLN A 320 13.74 22.45 -34.09
CA GLN A 320 14.62 23.62 -34.19
C GLN A 320 15.83 23.34 -35.07
N ASP A 321 16.43 22.17 -34.93
CA ASP A 321 17.60 21.72 -35.69
C ASP A 321 17.58 20.18 -35.84
N PRO A 322 17.29 19.66 -37.04
CA PRO A 322 17.36 18.22 -37.32
C PRO A 322 18.76 17.63 -37.10
N GLY A 323 19.80 18.44 -37.24
CA GLY A 323 21.20 18.09 -36.97
C GLY A 323 21.44 17.69 -35.51
N TYR A 324 20.55 18.07 -34.60
CA TYR A 324 20.57 17.62 -33.20
C TYR A 324 20.57 16.09 -33.08
N ALA A 325 19.91 15.36 -33.99
CA ALA A 325 19.93 13.91 -34.03
C ALA A 325 21.35 13.37 -34.25
N LEU A 326 22.06 13.91 -35.24
CA LEU A 326 23.43 13.49 -35.58
C LEU A 326 24.40 13.85 -34.45
N ALA A 327 24.30 15.07 -33.91
CA ALA A 327 25.15 15.55 -32.82
C ALA A 327 25.04 14.69 -31.53
N HIS A 328 23.94 13.96 -31.36
CA HIS A 328 23.69 13.10 -30.21
C HIS A 328 23.67 11.60 -30.56
N ASN A 329 24.10 11.22 -31.77
CA ASN A 329 24.10 9.84 -32.26
C ASN A 329 22.72 9.15 -32.17
N TYR A 330 21.65 9.88 -32.48
CA TYR A 330 20.29 9.36 -32.55
C TYR A 330 20.00 8.79 -33.95
N SER A 331 19.58 7.54 -33.98
CA SER A 331 18.90 6.96 -35.14
C SER A 331 17.39 7.16 -34.98
N ILE A 332 16.77 7.78 -35.98
CA ILE A 332 15.31 7.87 -36.10
C ILE A 332 14.84 6.65 -36.87
N LEU A 333 13.89 5.89 -36.32
CA LEU A 333 13.43 4.62 -36.90
C LEU A 333 11.92 4.67 -37.18
N ASP A 334 11.53 4.19 -38.36
CA ASP A 334 10.12 3.97 -38.70
C ASP A 334 9.50 2.78 -37.92
N SER A 335 8.22 2.50 -38.17
CA SER A 335 7.52 1.37 -37.55
C SER A 335 8.06 0.00 -37.99
N ARG A 336 8.77 -0.07 -39.11
CA ARG A 336 9.41 -1.28 -39.67
C ARG A 336 10.86 -1.43 -39.20
N GLY A 337 11.42 -0.42 -38.54
CA GLY A 337 12.79 -0.40 -38.04
C GLY A 337 13.81 0.18 -39.01
N ASN A 338 13.38 0.77 -40.14
CA ASN A 338 14.28 1.43 -41.08
C ASN A 338 14.77 2.76 -40.51
N VAL A 339 16.04 3.08 -40.73
CA VAL A 339 16.62 4.37 -40.37
C VAL A 339 16.11 5.45 -41.33
N ILE A 340 15.61 6.54 -40.77
CA ILE A 340 15.15 7.72 -41.49
C ILE A 340 16.20 8.81 -41.32
N ASP A 341 16.55 9.47 -42.43
CA ASP A 341 17.36 10.68 -42.40
C ASP A 341 16.57 11.81 -41.71
N PRO A 342 17.08 12.42 -40.62
CA PRO A 342 16.42 13.56 -39.98
C PRO A 342 16.09 14.70 -40.96
N TYR A 343 16.88 14.90 -42.01
CA TYR A 343 16.64 15.97 -43.00
C TYR A 343 15.56 15.62 -44.04
N SER A 344 15.16 14.34 -44.16
CA SER A 344 14.05 13.95 -45.04
C SER A 344 12.67 14.09 -44.37
N ILE A 345 12.62 14.44 -43.09
CA ILE A 345 11.38 14.59 -42.32
C ILE A 345 10.87 16.03 -42.51
N ASP A 346 9.61 16.17 -42.93
CA ASP A 346 8.93 17.46 -42.88
C ASP A 346 8.56 17.79 -41.42
N TRP A 347 9.48 18.45 -40.70
CA TRP A 347 9.30 18.81 -39.29
C TRP A 347 8.14 19.77 -39.04
N SER A 348 7.68 20.50 -40.06
CA SER A 348 6.57 21.45 -39.95
C SER A 348 5.21 20.75 -39.81
N SER A 349 5.04 19.57 -40.42
CA SER A 349 3.83 18.75 -40.30
C SER A 349 3.80 17.85 -39.07
N ILE A 350 4.94 17.68 -38.37
CA ILE A 350 4.99 16.90 -37.15
C ILE A 350 4.28 17.66 -36.02
N GLY A 351 3.22 17.06 -35.46
CA GLY A 351 2.51 17.58 -34.29
C GLY A 351 3.26 17.39 -32.98
N ASN A 352 2.54 17.25 -31.87
CA ASN A 352 3.12 17.02 -30.53
C ASN A 352 3.44 15.54 -30.24
N LYS A 353 3.03 14.63 -31.13
CA LYS A 353 3.30 13.19 -31.02
C LYS A 353 4.24 12.81 -32.16
N PHE A 354 5.47 12.47 -31.81
CA PHE A 354 6.44 12.00 -32.78
C PHE A 354 6.07 10.59 -33.26
N PRO A 355 5.92 10.36 -34.58
CA PRO A 355 5.48 9.06 -35.11
C PRO A 355 6.61 8.03 -35.18
N TYR A 356 7.86 8.44 -34.96
CA TYR A 356 9.05 7.61 -35.09
C TYR A 356 9.66 7.25 -33.74
N ARG A 357 10.51 6.22 -33.73
CA ARG A 357 11.31 5.82 -32.57
C ARG A 357 12.68 6.50 -32.62
N ILE A 358 13.25 6.78 -31.45
CA ILE A 358 14.61 7.28 -31.32
C ILE A 358 15.45 6.28 -30.55
N ARG A 359 16.61 5.93 -31.11
CA ARG A 359 17.55 4.98 -30.53
C ARG A 359 18.97 5.53 -30.54
N GLN A 360 19.74 5.23 -29.49
CA GLN A 360 21.20 5.27 -29.51
C GLN A 360 21.77 3.86 -29.51
N ALA A 361 22.86 3.69 -30.25
CA ALA A 361 23.65 2.45 -30.24
C ALA A 361 24.29 2.20 -28.86
N ALA A 362 24.78 0.98 -28.67
CA ALA A 362 25.59 0.62 -27.52
C ALA A 362 26.95 1.33 -27.55
N GLY A 363 27.58 1.51 -26.39
CA GLY A 363 28.94 2.05 -26.26
C GLY A 363 29.00 3.50 -25.79
N ASP A 364 28.14 4.38 -26.33
CA ASP A 364 28.13 5.82 -25.99
C ASP A 364 26.69 6.34 -25.75
N SER A 365 25.83 5.47 -25.19
CA SER A 365 24.41 5.80 -24.98
C SER A 365 24.18 6.67 -23.74
N ALA A 366 23.03 7.35 -23.69
CA ALA A 366 22.59 8.13 -22.54
C ALA A 366 22.42 7.30 -21.25
N LEU A 367 22.39 5.96 -21.37
CA LEU A 367 22.38 5.03 -20.24
C LEU A 367 23.77 4.70 -19.71
N GLY A 368 24.84 5.24 -20.30
CA GLY A 368 26.22 4.93 -19.93
C GLY A 368 26.58 3.47 -20.20
N SER A 369 27.46 2.93 -19.36
CA SER A 369 28.03 1.59 -19.53
C SER A 369 27.13 0.47 -18.97
N TYR A 370 26.17 0.79 -18.11
CA TYR A 370 25.37 -0.22 -17.40
C TYR A 370 23.90 0.15 -17.27
N LYS A 371 23.03 -0.85 -17.45
CA LYS A 371 21.60 -0.77 -17.12
C LYS A 371 21.23 -1.96 -16.24
N PHE A 372 20.58 -1.69 -15.10
CA PHE A 372 20.12 -2.71 -14.17
C PHE A 372 18.59 -2.81 -14.29
N ASN A 373 18.12 -3.88 -14.92
CA ASN A 373 16.70 -4.07 -15.14
C ASN A 373 16.04 -4.72 -13.93
N MET A 374 14.77 -4.39 -13.75
CA MET A 374 13.85 -4.96 -12.78
C MET A 374 12.48 -5.14 -13.45
N PRO A 375 11.68 -6.15 -13.07
CA PRO A 375 10.28 -6.17 -13.42
C PRO A 375 9.58 -4.91 -12.87
N SER A 376 8.96 -4.13 -13.75
CA SER A 376 8.26 -2.89 -13.40
C SER A 376 7.17 -2.60 -14.43
N SER A 377 5.96 -2.29 -13.97
CA SER A 377 4.88 -1.74 -14.81
C SER A 377 5.20 -0.34 -15.33
N ASP A 378 6.05 0.41 -14.61
CA ASP A 378 6.38 1.81 -14.88
C ASP A 378 7.65 1.98 -15.74
N ALA A 379 8.21 0.88 -16.24
CA ALA A 379 9.45 0.84 -17.03
C ALA A 379 10.64 1.52 -16.33
N ILE A 380 10.71 1.44 -15.00
CA ILE A 380 11.78 2.01 -14.17
C ILE A 380 12.97 1.05 -14.11
N TYR A 381 14.18 1.60 -14.19
CA TYR A 381 15.44 0.89 -14.04
C TYR A 381 16.51 1.78 -13.40
N LEU A 382 17.58 1.15 -12.89
CA LEU A 382 18.81 1.86 -12.59
C LEU A 382 19.68 1.90 -13.84
N HIS A 383 20.45 2.96 -14.01
CA HIS A 383 21.45 3.00 -15.08
C HIS A 383 22.63 3.91 -14.74
N ASP A 384 23.68 3.79 -15.53
CA ASP A 384 24.84 4.66 -15.53
C ASP A 384 24.55 5.98 -16.28
N THR A 385 25.48 6.94 -16.30
CA THR A 385 25.33 8.13 -17.13
C THR A 385 26.68 8.67 -17.58
N PRO A 386 26.84 9.11 -18.84
CA PRO A 386 28.10 9.72 -19.28
C PRO A 386 28.43 11.03 -18.55
N ASN A 387 27.46 11.67 -17.89
CA ASN A 387 27.65 12.95 -17.19
C ASN A 387 27.63 12.78 -15.66
N HIS A 388 28.73 12.26 -15.10
CA HIS A 388 28.87 12.04 -13.65
C HIS A 388 28.98 13.34 -12.83
N ALA A 389 29.38 14.47 -13.44
CA ALA A 389 29.46 15.76 -12.73
C ALA A 389 28.10 16.20 -12.15
N LEU A 390 26.98 15.67 -12.67
CA LEU A 390 25.65 15.92 -12.12
C LEU A 390 25.46 15.36 -10.70
N PHE A 391 26.26 14.39 -10.26
CA PHE A 391 26.18 13.84 -8.91
C PHE A 391 26.73 14.79 -7.83
N ASP A 392 27.48 15.82 -8.22
CA ASP A 392 27.99 16.86 -7.30
C ASP A 392 26.93 17.91 -6.95
N LYS A 393 25.78 17.91 -7.65
CA LYS A 393 24.66 18.79 -7.33
C LYS A 393 24.01 18.39 -6.01
N LYS A 394 23.55 19.40 -5.25
CA LYS A 394 22.78 19.22 -4.02
C LYS A 394 21.36 18.70 -4.31
N ASP A 395 20.67 19.30 -5.27
CA ASP A 395 19.40 18.78 -5.79
C ASP A 395 19.66 17.88 -7.01
N ARG A 396 19.28 16.61 -6.87
CA ARG A 396 19.48 15.56 -7.88
C ARG A 396 18.15 14.98 -8.39
N ALA A 397 17.04 15.71 -8.28
CA ALA A 397 15.80 15.38 -8.96
C ALA A 397 15.82 15.88 -10.43
N LEU A 398 16.65 15.24 -11.27
CA LEU A 398 16.97 15.72 -12.63
C LEU A 398 16.56 14.76 -13.76
N SER A 399 16.15 13.52 -13.44
CA SER A 399 15.82 12.50 -14.44
C SER A 399 14.34 12.53 -14.85
N SER A 400 13.98 11.67 -15.80
CA SER A 400 12.59 11.46 -16.24
C SER A 400 11.89 10.28 -15.53
N GLY A 401 12.41 9.85 -14.38
CA GLY A 401 11.81 8.82 -13.52
C GLY A 401 12.77 7.69 -13.16
N CYS A 402 13.61 7.25 -14.09
CA CYS A 402 14.66 6.25 -13.82
C CYS A 402 15.74 6.80 -12.87
N VAL A 403 16.50 5.92 -12.23
CA VAL A 403 17.52 6.30 -11.25
C VAL A 403 18.91 6.14 -11.85
N ARG A 404 19.69 7.23 -11.88
CA ARG A 404 21.10 7.17 -12.31
C ARG A 404 21.98 6.91 -11.10
N VAL A 405 22.98 6.04 -11.23
CA VAL A 405 23.84 5.63 -10.12
C VAL A 405 25.26 6.10 -10.36
N ASP A 406 25.84 6.83 -9.42
CA ASP A 406 27.19 7.39 -9.55
C ASP A 406 28.27 6.30 -9.57
N LYS A 407 28.18 5.35 -8.65
CA LYS A 407 29.07 4.19 -8.60
C LYS A 407 28.50 2.99 -9.37
N SER A 408 27.90 3.25 -10.53
CA SER A 408 27.29 2.24 -11.41
C SER A 408 28.28 1.12 -11.77
N SER A 409 29.53 1.46 -12.08
CA SER A 409 30.58 0.49 -12.41
C SER A 409 30.90 -0.44 -11.23
N GLN A 410 31.07 0.10 -10.02
CA GLN A 410 31.32 -0.72 -8.82
C GLN A 410 30.11 -1.61 -8.51
N LEU A 411 28.89 -1.08 -8.65
CA LEU A 411 27.67 -1.87 -8.49
C LEU A 411 27.65 -3.02 -9.50
N ALA A 412 27.90 -2.74 -10.78
CA ALA A 412 27.92 -3.76 -11.83
C ALA A 412 29.01 -4.81 -11.58
N ASP A 413 30.20 -4.40 -11.15
CA ASP A 413 31.30 -5.31 -10.84
C ASP A 413 30.93 -6.31 -9.76
N ILE A 414 30.37 -5.83 -8.63
CA ILE A 414 29.92 -6.71 -7.54
C ILE A 414 28.84 -7.67 -8.06
N LEU A 415 27.83 -7.11 -8.74
CA LEU A 415 26.69 -7.88 -9.22
C LEU A 415 27.04 -8.91 -10.30
N LEU A 416 27.99 -8.62 -11.19
CA LEU A 416 28.44 -9.52 -12.25
C LEU A 416 29.40 -10.59 -11.72
N GLN A 417 30.26 -10.25 -10.75
CA GLN A 417 31.16 -11.21 -10.09
C GLN A 417 30.38 -12.23 -9.27
N GLU A 418 29.41 -11.79 -8.46
CA GLU A 418 28.46 -12.68 -7.79
C GLU A 418 27.69 -13.57 -8.79
N ALA A 419 27.48 -13.08 -10.02
CA ALA A 419 26.89 -13.86 -11.10
C ALA A 419 27.91 -14.72 -11.86
N GLY A 420 29.16 -14.83 -11.41
CA GLY A 420 30.20 -15.69 -11.99
C GLY A 420 30.97 -15.11 -13.18
N TRP A 421 30.97 -13.79 -13.39
CA TRP A 421 31.88 -13.17 -14.36
C TRP A 421 33.21 -12.79 -13.70
N SER A 422 34.33 -13.09 -14.35
CA SER A 422 35.63 -12.55 -13.95
C SER A 422 35.75 -11.07 -14.31
N LYS A 423 36.63 -10.34 -13.61
CA LYS A 423 36.95 -8.94 -13.95
C LYS A 423 37.43 -8.78 -15.40
N ASP A 424 38.27 -9.70 -15.88
CA ASP A 424 38.76 -9.67 -17.26
C ASP A 424 37.64 -9.79 -18.29
N LYS A 425 36.64 -10.64 -18.00
CA LYS A 425 35.47 -10.77 -18.85
C LYS A 425 34.65 -9.48 -18.86
N ILE A 426 34.47 -8.82 -17.71
CA ILE A 426 33.77 -7.54 -17.63
C ILE A 426 34.49 -6.50 -18.48
N ASN A 427 35.81 -6.35 -18.30
CA ASN A 427 36.65 -5.40 -19.03
C ASN A 427 36.64 -5.67 -20.54
N SER A 428 36.75 -6.93 -20.96
CA SER A 428 36.68 -7.33 -22.37
C SER A 428 35.34 -6.95 -23.01
N VAL A 429 34.22 -7.15 -22.28
CA VAL A 429 32.89 -6.79 -22.77
C VAL A 429 32.74 -5.27 -22.88
N LEU A 430 33.18 -4.50 -21.89
CA LEU A 430 33.17 -3.03 -21.94
C LEU A 430 33.96 -2.52 -23.15
N ALA A 431 35.21 -3.00 -23.30
CA ALA A 431 36.10 -2.61 -24.40
C ALA A 431 35.50 -2.92 -25.79
N SER A 432 34.70 -3.97 -25.90
CA SER A 432 34.05 -4.32 -27.17
C SER A 432 33.00 -3.30 -27.64
N LYS A 433 32.49 -2.42 -26.75
CA LYS A 433 31.33 -1.54 -26.96
C LYS A 433 30.05 -2.24 -27.46
N LYS A 434 30.04 -3.57 -27.52
CA LYS A 434 28.87 -4.38 -27.91
C LYS A 434 28.02 -4.66 -26.68
N GLN A 435 26.71 -4.62 -26.88
CA GLN A 435 25.75 -4.94 -25.83
C GLN A 435 25.93 -6.39 -25.37
N ARG A 436 25.96 -6.61 -24.05
CA ARG A 436 25.87 -7.96 -23.47
C ARG A 436 24.95 -7.96 -22.26
N LEU A 437 24.10 -8.98 -22.17
CA LEU A 437 23.16 -9.15 -21.07
C LEU A 437 23.61 -10.32 -20.19
N ARG A 438 23.55 -10.13 -18.87
CA ARG A 438 23.72 -11.19 -17.87
C ARG A 438 22.48 -11.25 -16.98
N GLN A 439 21.72 -12.32 -17.13
CA GLN A 439 20.62 -12.64 -16.24
C GLN A 439 21.17 -13.05 -14.87
N PHE A 440 20.50 -12.61 -13.81
CA PHE A 440 20.76 -13.10 -12.46
C PHE A 440 19.92 -14.35 -12.21
N ALA A 441 20.53 -15.35 -11.56
CA ALA A 441 19.78 -16.48 -11.02
C ALA A 441 18.77 -15.96 -9.98
N LEU A 442 17.68 -16.70 -9.76
CA LEU A 442 16.56 -16.35 -8.87
C LEU A 442 16.94 -16.00 -7.41
N MET A 443 18.22 -16.14 -7.03
CA MET A 443 18.76 -15.67 -5.75
C MET A 443 18.75 -14.14 -5.66
N ILE A 444 17.62 -13.67 -5.14
CA ILE A 444 17.43 -12.55 -4.22
C ILE A 444 18.45 -11.41 -4.37
N ARG A 445 18.05 -10.45 -5.20
CA ARG A 445 18.51 -9.05 -5.17
C ARG A 445 17.29 -8.17 -5.10
N TYR A 446 16.77 -8.02 -3.89
CA TYR A 446 15.65 -7.13 -3.67
C TYR A 446 16.06 -5.69 -3.96
N PHE A 447 15.13 -4.95 -4.54
CA PHE A 447 15.34 -3.57 -4.92
C PHE A 447 14.17 -2.75 -4.37
N TYR A 448 14.50 -1.73 -3.56
CA TYR A 448 13.54 -0.84 -2.95
C TYR A 448 13.84 0.59 -3.40
N ILE A 449 12.83 1.27 -3.92
CA ILE A 449 12.86 2.71 -4.09
C ILE A 449 11.85 3.30 -3.11
N MET A 450 12.29 4.25 -2.29
CA MET A 450 11.49 4.86 -1.22
C MET A 450 11.70 6.36 -1.07
#